data_AF-A0AAD9MEB1-F1
#
_entry.id   AF-A0AAD9MEB1-F1
#
_cell.length_a   1.000
_cell.length_b   1.000
_cell.length_c   1.000
_cell.angle_alpha   90.00
_cell.angle_beta   90.00
_cell.angle_gamma   90.00
#
_symmetry.space_group_name_H-M   'P 1'
#
loop_
_entity.id
_entity.type
_entity.pdbx_description
1 polymer ?
#
loop_
_entity_poly.entity_id
_entity_poly.type
_entity_poly.pdbx_seq_one_letter_code
_entity_poly.pdbx_strand_id
1 'polypeptide(L)'
;MVMGGLLRTQPSLSSNLSIMGPLEEMPNEVKERILGLLEKKNLGRVSRCNQHLHSLAVRVLYSEITIRESDLASDLAEWQALLERRDCANVVRHVRVVAPHDWLGIEGSDESDELTEVDSPWPVFVDWVRALPGLKHLTWDCLLGLPAALLQALTAQHQESRLTCAVHLTWFNMAWVLLCLSKIDESPGALLALPNIQSIAFGYDDQRPDRIDAIIAAQPEYTFAEAQPAPPDDTLAVVQRMTAGMASGLRVVQGTYGFRVPFCLLWAGAQELLESLDNQEKEKEKKKKKKGALRQLILTEEHETDTRRHLLDWAHHTDFDELRVLCLDAQVDMSAMAPILQEYSFPHLTHLSLNVNNALGPLDDFHLRQLLETVHPLTSLSLQGLVAATTLQAILPRHGRTLRTLTLLPRRRRPLSLSVIVSIASHCVFLEELTLVVRRPRDHAPQPPTYFALGTIARLQSLHLHIDQVLFFPLNSRANGQSTYTVVLDTNRDFIDNPDHWELEGEKEECEPRYYTSDAVDRSRAMEIFRAVYKGKYMVGQGQPRMLEEMTITPIAGTWDEGIAKACRAGGRHWRIKRSERDDERHVAYVEETNVGNFRKGEFDVWDEDHDFDVWDEDREG
;
A
#
# COMPACT_ATOMS: atom_id res chain seq x y z
N MET A 1 34.99 49.62 -32.19
CA MET A 1 35.87 48.64 -31.51
C MET A 1 35.14 48.18 -30.25
N VAL A 2 34.57 46.97 -30.32
CA VAL A 2 34.17 46.03 -29.26
C VAL A 2 33.35 46.53 -28.05
N MET A 3 32.04 46.28 -28.07
CA MET A 3 31.31 45.43 -27.09
C MET A 3 29.79 45.58 -27.32
N GLY A 4 29.14 44.49 -27.71
CA GLY A 4 27.69 44.41 -27.85
C GLY A 4 27.19 43.02 -27.47
N GLY A 5 26.04 42.98 -26.78
CA GLY A 5 25.05 41.90 -26.87
C GLY A 5 25.29 40.62 -26.08
N LEU A 6 24.90 40.62 -24.80
CA LEU A 6 24.52 39.41 -24.07
C LEU A 6 23.02 39.16 -24.30
N LEU A 7 22.69 38.30 -25.26
CA LEU A 7 21.39 37.64 -25.38
C LEU A 7 21.54 36.18 -24.93
N ARG A 8 20.67 35.78 -24.00
CA ARG A 8 20.47 34.41 -23.53
C ARG A 8 20.13 33.50 -24.72
N THR A 9 21.00 32.56 -25.03
CA THR A 9 20.67 31.40 -25.88
C THR A 9 20.14 30.29 -24.98
N GLN A 10 18.88 29.91 -25.16
CA GLN A 10 18.43 28.57 -24.76
C GLN A 10 19.13 27.52 -25.64
N PRO A 11 19.52 26.36 -25.12
CA PRO A 11 20.08 25.29 -25.94
C PRO A 11 18.98 24.71 -26.83
N SER A 12 19.23 24.68 -28.14
CA SER A 12 18.36 24.10 -29.15
C SER A 12 18.20 22.59 -28.95
N LEU A 13 16.97 22.09 -29.10
CA LEU A 13 16.57 20.66 -29.08
C LEU A 13 17.39 19.73 -30.01
N SER A 14 18.22 20.27 -30.89
CA SER A 14 19.06 19.51 -31.82
C SER A 14 20.18 18.69 -31.15
N SER A 15 20.64 19.07 -29.95
CA SER A 15 21.72 18.34 -29.26
C SER A 15 21.28 17.04 -28.59
N ASN A 16 19.98 16.79 -28.42
CA ASN A 16 19.46 15.55 -27.84
C ASN A 16 19.25 14.42 -28.88
N LEU A 17 19.37 14.72 -30.18
CA LEU A 17 19.19 13.72 -31.25
C LEU A 17 20.35 12.71 -31.34
N SER A 18 21.51 12.99 -30.75
CA SER A 18 22.67 12.09 -30.82
C SER A 18 22.48 10.77 -30.04
N ILE A 19 21.50 10.68 -29.14
CA ILE A 19 21.21 9.48 -28.35
C ILE A 19 20.23 8.53 -29.08
N MET A 20 19.62 8.98 -30.19
CA MET A 20 18.60 8.18 -30.90
C MET A 20 19.20 7.09 -31.80
N GLY A 21 20.40 7.29 -32.34
CA GLY A 21 21.08 6.27 -33.15
C GLY A 21 21.20 4.90 -32.46
N PRO A 22 21.70 4.85 -31.21
CA PRO A 22 21.75 3.60 -30.44
C PRO A 22 20.39 2.93 -30.22
N LEU A 23 19.30 3.71 -30.05
CA LEU A 23 17.97 3.16 -29.79
C LEU A 23 17.37 2.50 -31.04
N GLU A 24 17.69 3.00 -32.23
CA GLU A 24 17.21 2.43 -33.50
C GLU A 24 17.85 1.07 -33.81
N GLU A 25 19.08 0.83 -33.35
CA GLU A 25 19.82 -0.42 -33.58
C GLU A 25 19.47 -1.55 -32.59
N MET A 26 18.77 -1.25 -31.50
CA MET A 26 18.40 -2.26 -30.50
C MET A 26 17.35 -3.25 -31.03
N PRO A 27 17.29 -4.49 -30.50
CA PRO A 27 16.16 -5.40 -30.73
C PRO A 27 14.83 -4.79 -30.26
N ASN A 28 13.72 -5.11 -30.93
CA ASN A 28 12.41 -4.53 -30.61
C ASN A 28 11.96 -4.86 -29.19
N GLU A 29 12.30 -6.04 -28.67
CA GLU A 29 11.98 -6.47 -27.31
C GLU A 29 12.67 -5.57 -26.27
N VAL A 30 13.88 -5.12 -26.56
CA VAL A 30 14.63 -4.21 -25.69
C VAL A 30 14.01 -2.81 -25.76
N LYS A 31 13.64 -2.35 -26.95
CA LYS A 31 12.95 -1.05 -27.12
C LYS A 31 11.61 -1.03 -26.41
N GLU A 32 10.78 -2.06 -26.58
CA GLU A 32 9.49 -2.18 -25.89
C GLU A 32 9.67 -2.18 -24.37
N ARG A 33 10.70 -2.87 -23.86
CA ARG A 33 11.01 -2.86 -22.44
C ARG A 33 11.48 -1.49 -21.94
N ILE A 34 12.29 -0.77 -22.71
CA ILE A 34 12.71 0.60 -22.38
C ILE A 34 11.50 1.54 -22.39
N LEU A 35 10.65 1.45 -23.42
CA LEU A 35 9.43 2.25 -23.54
C LEU A 35 8.47 1.96 -22.38
N GLY A 36 8.32 0.70 -21.98
CA GLY A 36 7.50 0.30 -20.82
C GLY A 36 8.00 0.82 -19.47
N LEU A 37 9.21 1.35 -19.39
CA LEU A 37 9.75 2.02 -18.19
C LEU A 37 9.55 3.54 -18.22
N LEU A 38 9.08 4.10 -19.34
CA LEU A 38 8.81 5.53 -19.44
C LEU A 38 7.40 5.83 -18.93
N GLU A 39 7.27 6.92 -18.18
CA GLU A 39 5.96 7.47 -17.81
C GLU A 39 5.11 7.71 -19.09
N LYS A 40 3.79 7.50 -19.01
CA LYS A 40 2.86 7.65 -20.15
C LYS A 40 3.00 8.99 -20.87
N LYS A 41 3.21 10.08 -20.13
CA LYS A 41 3.45 11.44 -20.70
C LYS A 41 4.71 11.53 -21.58
N ASN A 42 5.74 10.74 -21.28
CA ASN A 42 6.99 10.71 -22.03
C ASN A 42 6.88 9.80 -23.28
N LEU A 43 6.06 8.75 -23.23
CA LEU A 43 5.77 7.90 -24.38
C LEU A 43 5.20 8.70 -25.56
N GLY A 44 4.34 9.68 -25.29
CA GLY A 44 3.80 10.58 -26.32
C GLY A 44 4.87 11.44 -27.01
N ARG A 45 5.98 11.75 -26.34
CA ARG A 45 7.11 12.47 -26.95
C ARG A 45 7.96 11.53 -27.79
N VAL A 46 8.25 10.34 -27.28
CA VAL A 46 9.05 9.33 -28.00
C VAL A 46 8.33 8.82 -29.24
N SER A 47 7.00 8.70 -29.18
CA SER A 47 6.19 8.26 -30.31
C SER A 47 6.19 9.25 -31.49
N ARG A 48 6.62 10.50 -31.28
CA ARG A 48 6.76 11.53 -32.34
C ARG A 48 8.13 11.51 -33.01
N CYS A 49 9.10 10.79 -32.45
CA CYS A 49 10.48 10.78 -32.94
C CYS A 49 10.63 10.12 -34.31
N ASN A 50 10.03 8.94 -34.51
CA ASN A 50 9.97 8.25 -35.80
C ASN A 50 8.77 7.27 -35.84
N GLN A 51 8.43 6.76 -37.03
CA GLN A 51 7.30 5.85 -37.22
C GLN A 51 7.48 4.48 -36.54
N HIS A 52 8.72 3.99 -36.42
CA HIS A 52 8.99 2.70 -35.77
C HIS A 52 8.74 2.75 -34.26
N LEU A 53 9.32 3.75 -33.59
CA LEU A 53 9.08 4.05 -32.18
C LEU A 53 7.63 4.43 -31.92
N HIS A 54 6.95 5.09 -32.87
CA HIS A 54 5.51 5.28 -32.80
C HIS A 54 4.78 3.94 -32.67
N SER A 55 5.07 2.97 -33.56
CA SER A 55 4.42 1.66 -33.54
C SER A 55 4.70 0.88 -32.24
N LEU A 56 5.92 0.96 -31.69
CA LEU A 56 6.26 0.30 -30.43
C LEU A 56 5.65 1.02 -29.22
N ALA A 57 5.67 2.36 -29.21
CA ALA A 57 5.09 3.15 -28.14
C ALA A 57 3.58 2.96 -28.06
N VAL A 58 2.89 2.90 -29.21
CA VAL A 58 1.47 2.54 -29.32
C VAL A 58 1.21 1.18 -28.66
N ARG A 59 2.09 0.19 -28.87
CA ARG A 59 1.95 -1.13 -28.24
C ARG A 59 2.10 -1.08 -26.72
N VAL A 60 2.96 -0.23 -26.19
CA VAL A 60 3.12 -0.05 -24.74
C VAL A 60 1.94 0.74 -24.17
N LEU A 61 1.56 1.85 -24.81
CA LEU A 61 0.47 2.73 -24.37
C LEU A 61 -0.87 2.01 -24.25
N TYR A 62 -1.18 1.12 -25.21
CA TYR A 62 -2.44 0.37 -25.22
C TYR A 62 -2.31 -1.03 -24.59
N SER A 63 -1.19 -1.34 -23.94
CA SER A 63 -1.04 -2.64 -23.26
C SER A 63 -1.88 -2.74 -21.99
N GLU A 64 -2.20 -1.60 -21.38
CA GLU A 64 -3.05 -1.46 -20.20
C GLU A 64 -4.15 -0.45 -20.48
N ILE A 65 -5.39 -0.83 -20.18
CA ILE A 65 -6.58 0.01 -20.37
C ILE A 65 -7.27 0.14 -19.02
N THR A 66 -7.54 1.38 -18.61
CA THR A 66 -8.35 1.68 -17.43
C THR A 66 -9.74 2.14 -17.87
N ILE A 67 -10.76 1.57 -17.25
CA ILE A 67 -12.17 1.85 -17.51
C ILE A 67 -12.82 2.24 -16.18
N ARG A 68 -13.55 3.35 -16.18
CA ARG A 68 -14.28 3.84 -15.01
C ARG A 68 -15.63 3.15 -14.95
N GLU A 69 -15.99 2.66 -13.77
CA GLU A 69 -17.27 2.00 -13.54
C GLU A 69 -18.46 2.97 -13.75
N SER A 70 -18.34 4.22 -13.33
CA SER A 70 -19.39 5.25 -13.50
C SER A 70 -19.73 5.55 -14.96
N ASP A 71 -18.72 5.45 -15.83
CA ASP A 71 -18.80 5.85 -17.23
C ASP A 71 -18.58 4.67 -18.17
N LEU A 72 -18.89 3.44 -17.71
CA LEU A 72 -18.53 2.20 -18.37
C LEU A 72 -18.87 2.20 -19.87
N ALA A 73 -20.10 2.62 -20.22
CA ALA A 73 -20.55 2.64 -21.62
C ALA A 73 -19.76 3.64 -22.48
N SER A 74 -19.48 4.83 -21.94
CA SER A 74 -18.73 5.88 -22.63
C SER A 74 -17.27 5.49 -22.82
N ASP A 75 -16.62 5.04 -21.74
CA ASP A 75 -15.22 4.59 -21.76
C ASP A 75 -15.06 3.40 -22.72
N LEU A 76 -16.01 2.45 -22.74
CA LEU A 76 -15.96 1.34 -23.69
C LEU A 76 -16.10 1.77 -25.14
N ALA A 77 -17.03 2.68 -25.45
CA ALA A 77 -17.20 3.19 -26.80
C ALA A 77 -15.95 3.93 -27.28
N GLU A 78 -15.33 4.74 -26.41
CA GLU A 78 -14.08 5.43 -26.69
C GLU A 78 -12.94 4.45 -26.94
N TRP A 79 -12.72 3.50 -26.03
CA TRP A 79 -11.66 2.51 -26.16
C TRP A 79 -11.86 1.60 -27.37
N GLN A 80 -13.09 1.18 -27.66
CA GLN A 80 -13.38 0.40 -28.85
C GLN A 80 -13.04 1.19 -30.13
N ALA A 81 -13.49 2.43 -30.25
CA ALA A 81 -13.18 3.28 -31.40
C ALA A 81 -11.66 3.51 -31.57
N LEU A 82 -10.94 3.70 -30.46
CA LEU A 82 -9.48 3.85 -30.46
C LEU A 82 -8.77 2.57 -30.91
N LEU A 83 -9.15 1.42 -30.36
CA LEU A 83 -8.54 0.13 -30.67
C LEU A 83 -8.80 -0.30 -32.12
N GLU A 84 -10.00 -0.07 -32.65
CA GLU A 84 -10.35 -0.33 -34.05
C GLU A 84 -9.58 0.59 -34.99
N ARG A 85 -9.53 1.90 -34.70
CA ARG A 85 -8.80 2.89 -35.52
C ARG A 85 -7.30 2.58 -35.61
N ARG A 86 -6.74 1.94 -34.59
CA ARG A 86 -5.30 1.64 -34.49
C ARG A 86 -4.95 0.18 -34.75
N ASP A 87 -5.93 -0.70 -34.96
CA ASP A 87 -5.74 -2.16 -35.08
C ASP A 87 -4.89 -2.73 -33.92
N CYS A 88 -5.23 -2.34 -32.69
CA CYS A 88 -4.43 -2.61 -31.49
C CYS A 88 -5.10 -3.55 -30.46
N ALA A 89 -6.24 -4.16 -30.78
CA ALA A 89 -6.95 -5.04 -29.84
C ALA A 89 -6.13 -6.25 -29.36
N ASN A 90 -5.19 -6.74 -30.20
CA ASN A 90 -4.28 -7.85 -29.86
C ASN A 90 -3.12 -7.45 -28.92
N VAL A 91 -2.91 -6.15 -28.72
CA VAL A 91 -1.86 -5.59 -27.87
C VAL A 91 -2.32 -5.54 -26.42
N VAL A 92 -3.60 -5.27 -26.17
CA VAL A 92 -4.17 -5.11 -24.82
C VAL A 92 -3.88 -6.35 -23.99
N ARG A 93 -3.10 -6.18 -22.92
CA ARG A 93 -2.69 -7.25 -21.99
C ARG A 93 -3.39 -7.13 -20.65
N HIS A 94 -3.76 -5.93 -20.24
CA HIS A 94 -4.34 -5.68 -18.94
C HIS A 94 -5.53 -4.74 -19.10
N VAL A 95 -6.68 -5.16 -18.59
CA VAL A 95 -7.84 -4.29 -18.42
C VAL A 95 -8.04 -4.08 -16.93
N ARG A 96 -8.15 -2.83 -16.52
CA ARG A 96 -8.48 -2.44 -15.16
C ARG A 96 -9.82 -1.73 -15.15
N VAL A 97 -10.75 -2.21 -14.34
CA VAL A 97 -12.01 -1.51 -14.07
C VAL A 97 -11.88 -0.86 -12.70
N VAL A 98 -12.09 0.44 -12.61
CA VAL A 98 -11.89 1.23 -11.38
C VAL A 98 -13.18 1.92 -11.01
N ALA A 99 -13.62 1.75 -9.75
CA ALA A 99 -14.67 2.58 -9.19
C ALA A 99 -14.15 4.01 -9.02
N PRO A 100 -14.96 5.05 -9.30
CA PRO A 100 -14.50 6.43 -9.19
C PRO A 100 -13.88 6.70 -7.82
N HIS A 101 -12.68 7.28 -7.78
CA HIS A 101 -12.06 7.65 -6.50
C HIS A 101 -12.90 8.70 -5.75
N ASP A 102 -13.71 9.48 -6.49
CA ASP A 102 -14.58 10.54 -5.98
C ASP A 102 -15.79 10.06 -5.17
N TRP A 103 -16.07 8.74 -5.12
CA TRP A 103 -17.01 8.23 -4.12
C TRP A 103 -16.58 8.66 -2.71
N LEU A 104 -15.28 8.83 -2.47
CA LEU A 104 -14.68 9.35 -1.23
C LEU A 104 -14.86 10.87 -1.01
N GLY A 105 -15.54 11.62 -1.86
CA GLY A 105 -15.59 13.09 -1.75
C GLY A 105 -16.97 13.74 -1.90
N ILE A 106 -17.95 13.08 -2.51
CA ILE A 106 -19.23 13.72 -2.82
C ILE A 106 -20.21 13.50 -1.67
N GLU A 107 -20.23 14.44 -0.72
CA GLU A 107 -21.32 14.59 0.24
C GLU A 107 -22.57 15.10 -0.51
N GLY A 108 -23.59 14.24 -0.67
CA GLY A 108 -24.99 14.70 -0.73
C GLY A 108 -25.64 14.99 -2.09
N SER A 109 -25.46 14.14 -3.11
CA SER A 109 -26.45 14.10 -4.21
C SER A 109 -27.50 13.02 -3.93
N ASP A 110 -28.67 13.45 -3.45
CA ASP A 110 -29.88 12.64 -3.16
C ASP A 110 -30.52 11.98 -4.42
N GLU A 111 -29.84 11.95 -5.56
CA GLU A 111 -30.35 11.33 -6.79
C GLU A 111 -29.82 9.90 -6.91
N SER A 112 -30.28 9.03 -6.01
CA SER A 112 -30.21 7.58 -6.21
C SER A 112 -31.32 7.17 -7.18
N ASP A 113 -31.16 7.48 -8.46
CA ASP A 113 -31.98 6.85 -9.48
C ASP A 113 -31.70 5.34 -9.42
N GLU A 114 -32.75 4.56 -9.15
CA GLU A 114 -32.73 3.11 -9.24
C GLU A 114 -32.21 2.71 -10.63
N LEU A 115 -30.93 2.35 -10.73
CA LEU A 115 -30.37 1.73 -11.92
C LEU A 115 -31.03 0.36 -12.07
N THR A 116 -32.20 0.34 -12.69
CA THR A 116 -32.88 -0.90 -13.05
C THR A 116 -31.95 -1.70 -13.97
N GLU A 117 -31.75 -2.98 -13.65
CA GLU A 117 -30.81 -3.93 -14.25
C GLU A 117 -30.90 -4.05 -15.80
N VAL A 118 -32.01 -3.55 -16.38
CA VAL A 118 -32.39 -3.71 -17.78
C VAL A 118 -31.50 -2.93 -18.76
N ASP A 119 -30.90 -1.81 -18.35
CA ASP A 119 -30.02 -0.99 -19.21
C ASP A 119 -28.52 -1.11 -18.86
N SER A 120 -28.16 -2.17 -18.14
CA SER A 120 -26.79 -2.29 -17.64
C SER A 120 -25.77 -2.51 -18.79
N PRO A 121 -24.68 -1.72 -18.87
CA PRO A 121 -23.69 -1.83 -19.95
C PRO A 121 -22.81 -3.09 -19.91
N TRP A 122 -23.06 -4.02 -18.98
CA TRP A 122 -22.27 -5.23 -18.78
C TRP A 122 -22.21 -6.18 -20.00
N PRO A 123 -23.31 -6.44 -20.75
CA PRO A 123 -23.22 -7.30 -21.93
C PRO A 123 -22.21 -6.77 -22.96
N VAL A 124 -22.20 -5.44 -23.16
CA VAL A 124 -21.24 -4.77 -24.06
C VAL A 124 -19.82 -4.91 -23.53
N PHE A 125 -19.60 -4.72 -22.22
CA PHE A 125 -18.30 -4.94 -21.60
C PHE A 125 -17.79 -6.37 -21.79
N VAL A 126 -18.67 -7.35 -21.59
CA VAL A 126 -18.34 -8.77 -21.72
C VAL A 126 -17.94 -9.12 -23.15
N ASP A 127 -18.67 -8.65 -24.14
CA ASP A 127 -18.34 -8.87 -25.55
C ASP A 127 -17.05 -8.15 -25.96
N TRP A 128 -16.82 -6.95 -25.42
CA TRP A 128 -15.57 -6.23 -25.60
C TRP A 128 -14.37 -6.99 -25.01
N VAL A 129 -14.47 -7.50 -23.78
CA VAL A 129 -13.42 -8.35 -23.15
C VAL A 129 -13.17 -9.61 -23.98
N ARG A 130 -14.21 -10.24 -24.53
CA ARG A 130 -14.07 -11.40 -25.44
C ARG A 130 -13.35 -11.05 -26.74
N ALA A 131 -13.47 -9.82 -27.21
CA ALA A 131 -12.82 -9.33 -28.42
C ALA A 131 -11.33 -8.98 -28.24
N LEU A 132 -10.77 -9.11 -27.02
CA LEU A 132 -9.37 -8.85 -26.72
C LEU A 132 -8.54 -10.15 -26.66
N PRO A 133 -8.01 -10.66 -27.79
CA PRO A 133 -7.26 -11.93 -27.80
C PRO A 133 -5.92 -11.84 -27.07
N GLY A 134 -5.45 -10.63 -26.79
CA GLY A 134 -4.19 -10.38 -26.07
C GLY A 134 -4.32 -10.41 -24.55
N LEU A 135 -5.54 -10.43 -24.01
CA LEU A 135 -5.80 -10.15 -22.60
C LEU A 135 -5.18 -11.21 -21.68
N LYS A 136 -4.33 -10.75 -20.77
CA LYS A 136 -3.62 -11.56 -19.77
C LYS A 136 -4.04 -11.26 -18.34
N HIS A 137 -4.49 -10.04 -18.06
CA HIS A 137 -4.86 -9.60 -16.72
C HIS A 137 -6.18 -8.82 -16.78
N LEU A 138 -7.06 -9.11 -15.84
CA LEU A 138 -8.26 -8.31 -15.56
C LEU A 138 -8.20 -7.91 -14.08
N THR A 139 -8.00 -6.62 -13.81
CA THR A 139 -8.11 -6.08 -12.45
C THR A 139 -9.48 -5.46 -12.27
N TRP A 140 -10.19 -5.94 -11.26
CA TRP A 140 -11.49 -5.45 -10.85
C TRP A 140 -11.32 -4.69 -9.54
N ASP A 141 -11.28 -3.36 -9.65
CA ASP A 141 -11.06 -2.41 -8.57
C ASP A 141 -12.34 -1.63 -8.27
N CYS A 142 -13.44 -2.37 -8.10
CA CYS A 142 -14.75 -1.82 -7.85
C CYS A 142 -15.36 -2.37 -6.56
N LEU A 143 -16.18 -1.54 -5.91
CA LEU A 143 -16.95 -1.95 -4.73
C LEU A 143 -18.13 -2.86 -5.10
N LEU A 144 -18.69 -2.68 -6.30
CA LEU A 144 -19.66 -3.61 -6.85
C LEU A 144 -18.92 -4.89 -7.25
N GLY A 145 -19.55 -6.04 -7.00
CA GLY A 145 -18.91 -7.28 -7.38
C GLY A 145 -18.99 -7.56 -8.87
N LEU A 146 -18.28 -8.61 -9.28
CA LEU A 146 -18.20 -9.00 -10.68
C LEU A 146 -19.60 -9.34 -11.23
N PRO A 147 -20.03 -8.70 -12.32
CA PRO A 147 -21.29 -9.04 -12.98
C PRO A 147 -21.32 -10.52 -13.37
N ALA A 148 -22.46 -11.18 -13.16
CA ALA A 148 -22.62 -12.61 -13.47
C ALA A 148 -22.28 -12.95 -14.92
N ALA A 149 -22.69 -12.09 -15.87
CA ALA A 149 -22.36 -12.25 -17.29
C ALA A 149 -20.85 -12.27 -17.57
N LEU A 150 -20.08 -11.45 -16.84
CA LEU A 150 -18.62 -11.40 -16.96
C LEU A 150 -17.98 -12.64 -16.33
N LEU A 151 -18.47 -13.05 -15.16
CA LEU A 151 -18.04 -14.26 -14.47
C LEU A 151 -18.23 -15.52 -15.35
N GLN A 152 -19.40 -15.65 -15.98
CA GLN A 152 -19.70 -16.72 -16.93
C GLN A 152 -18.76 -16.66 -18.14
N ALA A 153 -18.53 -15.47 -18.69
CA ALA A 153 -17.65 -15.30 -19.84
C ALA A 153 -16.22 -15.74 -19.54
N LEU A 154 -15.66 -15.31 -18.40
CA LEU A 154 -14.32 -15.70 -17.94
C LEU A 154 -14.24 -17.21 -17.69
N THR A 155 -15.28 -17.79 -17.09
CA THR A 155 -15.36 -19.23 -16.85
C THR A 155 -15.39 -20.03 -18.15
N ALA A 156 -16.25 -19.63 -19.11
CA ALA A 156 -16.37 -20.28 -20.41
C ALA A 156 -15.06 -20.19 -21.20
N GLN A 157 -14.42 -19.02 -21.22
CA GLN A 157 -13.14 -18.81 -21.90
C GLN A 157 -12.01 -19.67 -21.33
N HIS A 158 -11.99 -19.86 -20.01
CA HIS A 158 -11.03 -20.75 -19.37
C HIS A 158 -11.28 -22.21 -19.75
N GLN A 159 -12.54 -22.67 -19.75
CA GLN A 159 -12.89 -24.04 -20.14
C GLN A 159 -12.52 -24.33 -21.60
N GLU A 160 -12.66 -23.34 -22.49
CA GLU A 160 -12.25 -23.44 -23.89
C GLU A 160 -10.72 -23.39 -24.10
N SER A 161 -9.93 -23.25 -23.01
CA SER A 161 -8.47 -23.04 -23.05
C SER A 161 -8.04 -21.86 -23.92
N ARG A 162 -8.94 -20.91 -24.19
CA ARG A 162 -8.70 -19.78 -25.08
C ARG A 162 -7.98 -18.64 -24.38
N LEU A 163 -8.19 -18.48 -23.08
CA LEU A 163 -7.61 -17.37 -22.32
C LEU A 163 -6.97 -17.86 -21.02
N THR A 164 -5.72 -17.43 -20.81
CA THR A 164 -4.99 -17.55 -19.54
C THR A 164 -5.11 -16.26 -18.73
N CYS A 165 -6.23 -15.54 -18.88
CA CYS A 165 -6.45 -14.25 -18.24
C CYS A 165 -6.48 -14.42 -16.72
N ALA A 166 -5.53 -13.80 -16.02
CA ALA A 166 -5.48 -13.71 -14.58
C ALA A 166 -6.48 -12.68 -14.07
N VAL A 167 -7.32 -13.07 -13.12
CA VAL A 167 -8.29 -12.16 -12.50
C VAL A 167 -7.74 -11.69 -11.16
N HIS A 168 -7.74 -10.38 -10.97
CA HIS A 168 -7.28 -9.69 -9.77
C HIS A 168 -8.47 -8.91 -9.21
N LEU A 169 -8.92 -9.25 -8.01
CA LEU A 169 -9.96 -8.48 -7.31
C LEU A 169 -9.26 -7.56 -6.32
N THR A 170 -9.46 -6.25 -6.43
CA THR A 170 -8.90 -5.25 -5.52
C THR A 170 -10.01 -4.44 -4.87
N TRP A 171 -9.84 -4.09 -3.60
CA TRP A 171 -10.84 -3.34 -2.81
C TRP A 171 -12.26 -3.90 -2.86
N PHE A 172 -12.36 -5.22 -2.97
CA PHE A 172 -13.59 -5.91 -3.25
C PHE A 172 -14.44 -6.04 -1.98
N ASN A 173 -15.68 -5.56 -2.03
CA ASN A 173 -16.60 -5.65 -0.89
C ASN A 173 -17.22 -7.05 -0.81
N MET A 174 -16.74 -7.85 0.15
CA MET A 174 -17.24 -9.21 0.36
C MET A 174 -18.72 -9.27 0.77
N ALA A 175 -19.29 -8.21 1.35
CA ALA A 175 -20.73 -8.17 1.61
C ALA A 175 -21.53 -8.30 0.32
N TRP A 176 -21.01 -7.78 -0.79
CA TRP A 176 -21.66 -7.89 -2.09
C TRP A 176 -21.58 -9.29 -2.67
N VAL A 177 -20.48 -10.02 -2.45
CA VAL A 177 -20.43 -11.46 -2.76
C VAL A 177 -21.61 -12.12 -2.10
N LEU A 178 -21.69 -12.04 -0.78
CA LEU A 178 -22.72 -12.67 0.03
C LEU A 178 -24.14 -12.25 -0.39
N LEU A 179 -24.33 -10.99 -0.84
CA LEU A 179 -25.61 -10.51 -1.37
C LEU A 179 -25.95 -11.21 -2.68
N CYS A 180 -25.02 -11.21 -3.64
CA CYS A 180 -25.19 -11.90 -4.91
C CYS A 180 -25.37 -13.39 -4.76
N LEU A 181 -24.74 -13.99 -3.75
CA LEU A 181 -24.93 -15.41 -3.43
C LEU A 181 -26.37 -15.76 -3.08
N SER A 182 -27.12 -14.81 -2.52
CA SER A 182 -28.50 -15.03 -2.10
C SER A 182 -29.53 -14.82 -3.20
N LYS A 183 -29.21 -14.01 -4.22
CA LYS A 183 -30.16 -13.59 -5.26
C LYS A 183 -29.98 -14.29 -6.61
N ILE A 184 -28.75 -14.71 -6.94
CA ILE A 184 -28.47 -15.30 -8.23
C ILE A 184 -28.71 -16.81 -8.11
N ASP A 185 -29.65 -17.36 -8.90
CA ASP A 185 -29.83 -18.82 -9.09
C ASP A 185 -28.54 -19.53 -9.58
N GLU A 186 -27.52 -18.75 -9.93
CA GLU A 186 -26.19 -19.21 -10.29
C GLU A 186 -25.33 -19.33 -9.04
N SER A 187 -24.81 -20.53 -8.84
CA SER A 187 -24.14 -20.90 -7.60
C SER A 187 -23.06 -19.87 -7.22
N PRO A 188 -23.02 -19.42 -5.96
CA PRO A 188 -21.88 -18.74 -5.36
C PRO A 188 -20.52 -19.33 -5.67
N GLY A 189 -20.53 -20.64 -5.89
CA GLY A 189 -19.39 -21.40 -6.35
C GLY A 189 -18.77 -20.87 -7.64
N ALA A 190 -19.45 -20.09 -8.48
CA ALA A 190 -18.90 -19.62 -9.75
C ALA A 190 -17.70 -18.68 -9.54
N LEU A 191 -17.82 -17.70 -8.62
CA LEU A 191 -16.69 -16.83 -8.27
C LEU A 191 -15.60 -17.64 -7.56
N LEU A 192 -16.00 -18.48 -6.60
CA LEU A 192 -15.08 -19.30 -5.81
C LEU A 192 -14.33 -20.34 -6.64
N ALA A 193 -14.93 -20.79 -7.74
CA ALA A 193 -14.40 -21.80 -8.64
C ALA A 193 -13.69 -21.20 -9.86
N LEU A 194 -13.56 -19.86 -9.96
CA LEU A 194 -12.76 -19.26 -11.02
C LEU A 194 -11.30 -19.75 -10.85
N PRO A 195 -10.81 -20.59 -11.77
CA PRO A 195 -9.50 -21.22 -11.62
C PRO A 195 -8.35 -20.23 -11.86
N ASN A 196 -8.67 -19.07 -12.42
CA ASN A 196 -7.76 -18.03 -12.87
C ASN A 196 -7.73 -16.79 -11.94
N ILE A 197 -8.45 -16.78 -10.82
CA ILE A 197 -8.24 -15.74 -9.80
C ILE A 197 -6.83 -15.89 -9.24
N GLN A 198 -6.02 -14.83 -9.32
CA GLN A 198 -4.65 -14.80 -8.82
C GLN A 198 -4.50 -13.97 -7.55
N SER A 199 -5.27 -12.89 -7.41
CA SER A 199 -5.24 -12.04 -6.22
C SER A 199 -6.64 -11.63 -5.78
N ILE A 200 -6.82 -11.54 -4.47
CA ILE A 200 -8.01 -10.95 -3.84
C ILE A 200 -7.52 -10.01 -2.76
N ALA A 201 -7.85 -8.73 -2.91
CA ALA A 201 -7.81 -7.76 -1.84
C ALA A 201 -9.25 -7.42 -1.45
N PHE A 202 -9.59 -7.66 -0.19
CA PHE A 202 -10.88 -7.32 0.39
C PHE A 202 -10.65 -6.44 1.60
N GLY A 203 -11.62 -5.59 1.88
CA GLY A 203 -11.48 -4.65 2.96
C GLY A 203 -12.80 -4.08 3.42
N TYR A 204 -12.85 -3.72 4.69
CA TYR A 204 -13.91 -2.89 5.22
C TYR A 204 -13.45 -1.44 5.28
N ASP A 205 -14.20 -0.53 4.64
CA ASP A 205 -13.97 0.91 4.78
C ASP A 205 -14.68 1.39 6.04
N ASP A 206 -13.96 1.38 7.17
CA ASP A 206 -14.47 1.82 8.47
C ASP A 206 -14.78 3.32 8.53
N GLN A 207 -14.22 4.11 7.61
CA GLN A 207 -14.35 5.56 7.66
C GLN A 207 -15.77 6.04 7.30
N ARG A 208 -16.65 5.17 6.78
CA ARG A 208 -17.97 5.55 6.24
C ARG A 208 -19.07 4.49 6.45
N PRO A 209 -19.51 4.25 7.71
CA PRO A 209 -20.62 3.35 8.02
C PRO A 209 -21.94 3.76 7.34
N ASP A 210 -22.13 5.06 7.11
CA ASP A 210 -23.26 5.67 6.40
C ASP A 210 -23.48 5.09 4.99
N ARG A 211 -22.43 4.60 4.33
CA ARG A 211 -22.55 4.00 3.01
C ARG A 211 -23.15 2.61 3.01
N ILE A 212 -22.85 1.81 4.03
CA ILE A 212 -23.48 0.50 4.18
C ILE A 212 -24.96 0.70 4.46
N ASP A 213 -25.29 1.68 5.30
CA ASP A 213 -26.67 2.08 5.54
C ASP A 213 -27.35 2.55 4.23
N ALA A 214 -26.66 3.29 3.36
CA ALA A 214 -27.18 3.69 2.05
C ALA A 214 -27.41 2.50 1.10
N ILE A 215 -26.46 1.54 1.03
CA ILE A 215 -26.62 0.30 0.23
C ILE A 215 -27.79 -0.52 0.77
N ILE A 216 -27.92 -0.62 2.10
CA ILE A 216 -29.04 -1.31 2.74
C ILE A 216 -30.36 -0.58 2.46
N ALA A 217 -30.38 0.75 2.55
CA ALA A 217 -31.56 1.57 2.28
C ALA A 217 -32.02 1.47 0.81
N ALA A 218 -31.08 1.34 -0.13
CA ALA A 218 -31.36 1.14 -1.56
C ALA A 218 -31.91 -0.27 -1.89
N GLN A 219 -32.06 -1.16 -0.91
CA GLN A 219 -32.62 -2.51 -1.09
C GLN A 219 -33.81 -2.71 -0.12
N PRO A 220 -34.96 -2.02 -0.34
CA PRO A 220 -36.09 -1.97 0.60
C PRO A 220 -36.77 -3.32 0.85
N GLU A 221 -36.48 -4.33 0.03
CA GLU A 221 -36.98 -5.70 0.19
C GLU A 221 -36.42 -6.42 1.44
N TYR A 222 -35.34 -5.90 2.04
CA TYR A 222 -34.75 -6.46 3.26
C TYR A 222 -35.23 -5.71 4.51
N THR A 223 -36.41 -6.07 5.02
CA THR A 223 -36.89 -5.54 6.31
C THR A 223 -36.09 -6.11 7.48
N PHE A 224 -35.54 -5.23 8.33
CA PHE A 224 -34.71 -5.48 9.53
C PHE A 224 -35.33 -6.34 10.67
N ALA A 225 -36.40 -7.09 10.42
CA ALA A 225 -37.12 -7.79 11.48
C ALA A 225 -36.26 -8.90 12.13
N GLU A 226 -35.84 -8.67 13.38
CA GLU A 226 -35.22 -9.63 14.33
C GLU A 226 -33.94 -10.33 13.84
N ALA A 227 -32.96 -9.53 13.44
CA ALA A 227 -31.74 -10.04 12.87
C ALA A 227 -30.68 -10.29 13.98
N GLN A 228 -30.37 -11.56 14.27
CA GLN A 228 -29.29 -11.94 15.20
C GLN A 228 -27.92 -11.51 14.64
N PRO A 229 -26.99 -10.98 15.46
CA PRO A 229 -25.66 -10.63 14.99
C PRO A 229 -24.94 -11.88 14.50
N ALA A 230 -24.70 -11.95 13.20
CA ALA A 230 -23.86 -12.96 12.58
C ALA A 230 -22.41 -12.81 13.05
N PRO A 231 -21.68 -13.91 13.30
CA PRO A 231 -20.26 -13.86 13.63
C PRO A 231 -19.44 -13.26 12.47
N PRO A 232 -18.51 -12.32 12.76
CA PRO A 232 -17.67 -11.65 11.77
C PRO A 232 -16.68 -12.57 11.02
N ASP A 233 -16.55 -13.84 11.42
CA ASP A 233 -15.51 -14.76 10.96
C ASP A 233 -15.77 -15.40 9.58
N ASP A 234 -16.99 -15.28 9.09
CA ASP A 234 -17.47 -16.10 7.98
C ASP A 234 -16.98 -15.62 6.61
N THR A 235 -16.78 -14.31 6.44
CA THR A 235 -16.18 -13.76 5.21
C THR A 235 -14.76 -14.30 5.01
N LEU A 236 -13.98 -14.29 6.08
CA LEU A 236 -12.63 -14.81 6.05
C LEU A 236 -12.62 -16.31 5.81
N ALA A 237 -13.55 -17.04 6.43
CA ALA A 237 -13.71 -18.48 6.20
C ALA A 237 -13.98 -18.78 4.70
N VAL A 238 -14.80 -17.96 4.01
CA VAL A 238 -15.01 -18.10 2.57
C VAL A 238 -13.70 -17.94 1.80
N VAL A 239 -12.93 -16.86 2.03
CA VAL A 239 -11.66 -16.63 1.33
C VAL A 239 -10.62 -17.72 1.67
N GLN A 240 -10.55 -18.15 2.92
CA GLN A 240 -9.70 -19.27 3.34
C GLN A 240 -10.08 -20.56 2.59
N ARG A 241 -11.37 -20.89 2.48
CA ARG A 241 -11.85 -22.03 1.69
C ARG A 241 -11.52 -21.88 0.20
N MET A 242 -11.57 -20.66 -0.35
CA MET A 242 -11.09 -20.41 -1.72
C MET A 242 -9.65 -20.87 -1.90
N THR A 243 -8.78 -20.53 -0.93
CA THR A 243 -7.37 -20.94 -1.00
C THR A 243 -7.16 -22.43 -0.79
N ALA A 244 -8.03 -23.12 -0.04
CA ALA A 244 -7.97 -24.58 0.15
C ALA A 244 -8.38 -25.40 -1.10
N GLY A 245 -8.31 -24.80 -2.28
CA GLY A 245 -8.33 -25.50 -3.56
C GLY A 245 -9.56 -25.24 -4.43
N MET A 246 -10.48 -24.35 -4.04
CA MET A 246 -11.53 -23.88 -4.96
C MET A 246 -10.93 -22.95 -6.01
N ALA A 247 -10.13 -21.98 -5.57
CA ALA A 247 -9.34 -21.08 -6.41
C ALA A 247 -7.87 -21.52 -6.40
N SER A 248 -7.57 -22.64 -7.05
CA SER A 248 -6.19 -23.19 -7.05
C SER A 248 -5.13 -22.26 -7.68
N GLY A 249 -5.57 -21.25 -8.44
CA GLY A 249 -4.74 -20.18 -9.00
C GLY A 249 -4.42 -19.04 -8.02
N LEU A 250 -5.11 -18.96 -6.87
CA LEU A 250 -4.98 -17.85 -5.92
C LEU A 250 -3.58 -17.85 -5.29
N ARG A 251 -2.88 -16.72 -5.38
CA ARG A 251 -1.51 -16.53 -4.90
C ARG A 251 -1.39 -15.38 -3.91
N VAL A 252 -2.25 -14.38 -4.01
CA VAL A 252 -2.17 -13.17 -3.19
C VAL A 252 -3.50 -12.97 -2.49
N VAL A 253 -3.45 -12.83 -1.17
CA VAL A 253 -4.61 -12.44 -0.37
C VAL A 253 -4.22 -11.23 0.47
N GLN A 254 -5.05 -10.20 0.42
CA GLN A 254 -4.95 -8.99 1.24
C GLN A 254 -6.31 -8.73 1.89
N GLY A 255 -6.33 -8.66 3.22
CA GLY A 255 -7.55 -8.42 3.99
C GLY A 255 -7.36 -7.25 4.94
N THR A 256 -8.17 -6.20 4.82
CA THR A 256 -8.33 -5.18 5.87
C THR A 256 -9.58 -5.47 6.72
N TYR A 257 -9.39 -5.59 8.03
CA TYR A 257 -10.42 -5.95 9.01
C TYR A 257 -10.61 -4.78 9.97
N GLY A 258 -11.73 -4.07 9.83
CA GLY A 258 -12.07 -2.90 10.63
C GLY A 258 -13.12 -3.19 11.70
N PHE A 259 -14.27 -3.81 11.37
CA PHE A 259 -15.40 -3.84 12.31
C PHE A 259 -16.34 -5.03 12.15
N ARG A 260 -17.08 -5.32 13.23
CA ARG A 260 -18.26 -6.19 13.25
C ARG A 260 -19.44 -5.43 12.65
N VAL A 261 -19.64 -5.53 11.35
CA VAL A 261 -20.91 -5.05 10.78
C VAL A 261 -22.00 -6.05 11.16
N PRO A 262 -23.22 -5.59 11.51
CA PRO A 262 -24.34 -6.49 11.74
C PRO A 262 -24.67 -7.21 10.42
N PHE A 263 -24.04 -8.36 10.18
CA PHE A 263 -24.23 -9.23 9.00
C PHE A 263 -25.59 -9.94 8.97
N CYS A 264 -26.51 -9.50 9.79
CA CYS A 264 -27.70 -10.23 10.17
C CYS A 264 -28.70 -10.44 9.00
N LEU A 265 -28.63 -9.62 7.94
CA LEU A 265 -29.43 -9.78 6.72
C LEU A 265 -28.79 -10.69 5.65
N LEU A 266 -27.48 -10.90 5.71
CA LEU A 266 -26.71 -11.69 4.75
C LEU A 266 -26.45 -13.13 5.18
N TRP A 267 -26.78 -13.43 6.44
CA TRP A 267 -26.43 -14.68 7.09
C TRP A 267 -27.05 -15.91 6.42
N ALA A 268 -28.31 -15.85 6.00
CA ALA A 268 -28.98 -17.03 5.44
C ALA A 268 -28.30 -17.57 4.16
N GLY A 269 -27.93 -16.68 3.23
CA GLY A 269 -27.21 -17.06 2.01
C GLY A 269 -25.76 -17.46 2.27
N ALA A 270 -25.09 -16.78 3.21
CA ALA A 270 -23.74 -17.16 3.63
C ALA A 270 -23.71 -18.55 4.26
N GLN A 271 -24.67 -18.86 5.13
CA GLN A 271 -24.76 -20.15 5.80
C GLN A 271 -25.05 -21.27 4.81
N GLU A 272 -26.00 -21.09 3.88
CA GLU A 272 -26.27 -22.10 2.85
C GLU A 272 -25.04 -22.34 1.96
N LEU A 273 -24.31 -21.28 1.60
CA LEU A 273 -23.02 -21.43 0.93
C LEU A 273 -22.05 -22.23 1.79
N LEU A 274 -21.83 -21.83 3.04
CA LEU A 274 -20.86 -22.47 3.92
C LEU A 274 -21.20 -23.94 4.14
N GLU A 275 -22.48 -24.28 4.30
CA GLU A 275 -22.98 -25.65 4.39
C GLU A 275 -22.77 -26.43 3.08
N SER A 276 -23.03 -25.81 1.93
CA SER A 276 -22.77 -26.39 0.61
C SER A 276 -21.28 -26.68 0.41
N LEU A 277 -20.42 -25.74 0.79
CA LEU A 277 -18.98 -25.89 0.76
C LEU A 277 -18.50 -26.99 1.73
N ASP A 278 -19.06 -27.04 2.94
CA ASP A 278 -18.75 -28.09 3.92
C ASP A 278 -19.16 -29.47 3.42
N ASN A 279 -20.29 -29.56 2.72
CA ASN A 279 -20.73 -30.80 2.09
C ASN A 279 -19.77 -31.22 0.96
N GLN A 280 -19.33 -30.27 0.11
CA GLN A 280 -18.30 -30.54 -0.91
C GLN A 280 -16.96 -30.95 -0.29
N GLU A 281 -16.56 -30.36 0.83
CA GLU A 281 -15.34 -30.75 1.55
C GLU A 281 -15.43 -32.15 2.13
N LYS A 282 -16.55 -32.50 2.77
CA LYS A 282 -16.79 -33.85 3.31
C LYS A 282 -16.74 -34.92 2.22
N GLU A 283 -17.20 -34.62 1.01
CA GLU A 283 -17.04 -35.52 -0.14
C GLU A 283 -15.58 -35.65 -0.58
N LYS A 284 -14.83 -34.53 -0.57
CA LYS A 284 -13.41 -34.49 -0.91
C LYS A 284 -12.51 -35.11 0.16
N GLU A 285 -12.90 -35.16 1.43
CA GLU A 285 -12.11 -35.69 2.57
C GLU A 285 -11.70 -37.15 2.42
N LYS A 286 -12.34 -37.93 1.53
CA LYS A 286 -11.85 -39.25 1.13
C LYS A 286 -10.51 -39.18 0.37
N LYS A 287 -10.11 -38.00 -0.10
CA LYS A 287 -8.83 -37.68 -0.75
C LYS A 287 -8.11 -36.65 0.13
N LYS A 288 -6.80 -36.78 0.29
CA LYS A 288 -5.99 -35.82 1.08
C LYS A 288 -6.31 -34.39 0.63
N LYS A 289 -6.83 -33.54 1.53
CA LYS A 289 -7.12 -32.12 1.24
C LYS A 289 -5.84 -31.48 0.70
N LYS A 290 -5.90 -30.97 -0.53
CA LYS A 290 -4.76 -30.26 -1.13
C LYS A 290 -4.81 -28.84 -0.58
N LYS A 291 -3.81 -28.47 0.22
CA LYS A 291 -3.66 -27.09 0.69
C LYS A 291 -3.39 -26.16 -0.49
N GLY A 292 -3.80 -24.89 -0.34
CA GLY A 292 -3.46 -23.80 -1.24
C GLY A 292 -1.95 -23.54 -1.31
N ALA A 293 -1.54 -22.73 -2.30
CA ALA A 293 -0.14 -22.33 -2.50
C ALA A 293 -0.03 -20.80 -2.53
N LEU A 294 -0.45 -20.16 -1.43
CA LEU A 294 -0.34 -18.71 -1.32
C LEU A 294 1.13 -18.27 -1.29
N ARG A 295 1.39 -17.17 -1.98
CA ARG A 295 2.70 -16.50 -2.01
C ARG A 295 2.70 -15.23 -1.17
N GLN A 296 1.55 -14.58 -1.02
CA GLN A 296 1.41 -13.35 -0.27
C GLN A 296 0.15 -13.40 0.57
N LEU A 297 0.31 -13.12 1.85
CA LEU A 297 -0.75 -12.99 2.83
C LEU A 297 -0.54 -11.67 3.58
N ILE A 298 -1.44 -10.71 3.35
CA ILE A 298 -1.48 -9.44 4.06
C ILE A 298 -2.74 -9.41 4.92
N LEU A 299 -2.56 -9.34 6.23
CA LEU A 299 -3.62 -9.21 7.22
C LEU A 299 -3.42 -7.89 7.95
N THR A 300 -4.36 -6.98 7.74
CA THR A 300 -4.39 -5.65 8.32
C THR A 300 -5.63 -5.59 9.21
N GLU A 301 -5.49 -5.83 10.52
CA GLU A 301 -6.62 -5.79 11.46
C GLU A 301 -6.47 -4.61 12.42
N GLU A 302 -7.59 -4.00 12.80
CA GLU A 302 -7.58 -2.96 13.83
C GLU A 302 -7.48 -3.53 15.25
N HIS A 303 -7.89 -4.78 15.45
CA HIS A 303 -7.97 -5.42 16.77
C HIS A 303 -6.96 -6.56 16.93
N GLU A 304 -6.35 -6.62 18.12
CA GLU A 304 -5.25 -7.54 18.46
C GLU A 304 -5.67 -9.02 18.61
N THR A 305 -6.94 -9.29 18.94
CA THR A 305 -7.34 -10.61 19.45
C THR A 305 -7.54 -11.69 18.40
N ASP A 306 -7.63 -11.34 17.12
CA ASP A 306 -8.05 -12.28 16.08
C ASP A 306 -6.93 -12.74 15.13
N THR A 307 -5.84 -12.00 15.02
CA THR A 307 -4.73 -12.30 14.08
C THR A 307 -4.16 -13.70 14.29
N ARG A 308 -4.04 -14.14 15.54
CA ARG A 308 -3.57 -15.49 15.88
C ARG A 308 -4.49 -16.57 15.33
N ARG A 309 -5.79 -16.42 15.57
CA ARG A 309 -6.79 -17.38 15.13
C ARG A 309 -6.82 -17.44 13.62
N HIS A 310 -6.84 -16.28 12.97
CA HIS A 310 -6.82 -16.16 11.52
C HIS A 310 -5.58 -16.80 10.91
N LEU A 311 -4.38 -16.61 11.47
CA LEU A 311 -3.18 -17.25 10.95
C LEU A 311 -3.22 -18.78 11.09
N LEU A 312 -3.75 -19.31 12.21
CA LEU A 312 -3.97 -20.75 12.36
C LEU A 312 -4.94 -21.26 11.32
N ASP A 313 -6.08 -20.60 11.13
CA ASP A 313 -7.07 -20.97 10.12
C ASP A 313 -6.44 -20.94 8.72
N TRP A 314 -5.64 -19.92 8.40
CA TRP A 314 -4.85 -19.88 7.17
C TRP A 314 -3.91 -21.08 7.02
N ALA A 315 -3.22 -21.49 8.08
CA ALA A 315 -2.33 -22.65 8.04
C ALA A 315 -3.06 -23.97 7.76
N HIS A 316 -4.36 -24.06 8.05
CA HIS A 316 -5.18 -25.21 7.68
C HIS A 316 -5.48 -25.23 6.17
N HIS A 317 -5.66 -24.05 5.56
CA HIS A 317 -6.13 -23.91 4.19
C HIS A 317 -5.00 -23.71 3.16
N THR A 318 -3.85 -23.16 3.57
CA THR A 318 -2.70 -22.94 2.69
C THR A 318 -1.44 -23.63 3.20
N ASP A 319 -0.59 -24.02 2.25
CA ASP A 319 0.78 -24.41 2.52
C ASP A 319 1.63 -23.15 2.66
N PHE A 320 2.29 -22.98 3.81
CA PHE A 320 3.17 -21.84 4.07
C PHE A 320 4.59 -22.03 3.50
N ASP A 321 4.89 -23.19 2.91
CA ASP A 321 6.19 -23.39 2.26
C ASP A 321 6.38 -22.49 1.04
N GLU A 322 5.30 -22.16 0.31
CA GLU A 322 5.33 -21.27 -0.85
C GLU A 322 5.20 -19.77 -0.48
N LEU A 323 4.97 -19.45 0.80
CA LEU A 323 4.71 -18.09 1.25
C LEU A 323 5.99 -17.25 1.20
N ARG A 324 5.93 -16.12 0.47
CA ARG A 324 7.04 -15.20 0.26
C ARG A 324 6.88 -13.88 1.00
N VAL A 325 5.63 -13.44 1.17
CA VAL A 325 5.28 -12.18 1.81
C VAL A 325 4.25 -12.47 2.89
N LEU A 326 4.58 -12.10 4.13
CA LEU A 326 3.67 -12.14 5.27
C LEU A 326 3.65 -10.75 5.91
N CYS A 327 2.49 -10.10 5.87
CA CYS A 327 2.28 -8.82 6.54
C CYS A 327 1.18 -8.97 7.58
N LEU A 328 1.51 -8.71 8.84
CA LEU A 328 0.60 -8.68 9.98
C LEU A 328 0.67 -7.28 10.57
N ASP A 329 -0.09 -6.35 10.00
CA ASP A 329 -0.06 -4.94 10.40
C ASP A 329 -0.97 -4.67 11.62
N ALA A 330 -1.81 -5.64 11.97
CA ALA A 330 -2.50 -5.70 13.25
C ALA A 330 -1.54 -5.80 14.42
N GLN A 331 -1.92 -5.28 15.58
CA GLN A 331 -1.12 -5.49 16.78
C GLN A 331 -1.04 -6.98 17.12
N VAL A 332 0.18 -7.50 17.17
CA VAL A 332 0.45 -8.90 17.47
C VAL A 332 1.06 -9.04 18.86
N ASP A 333 0.43 -9.88 19.69
CA ASP A 333 1.04 -10.48 20.88
C ASP A 333 2.05 -11.55 20.44
N MET A 334 3.34 -11.24 20.59
CA MET A 334 4.42 -12.13 20.14
C MET A 334 4.53 -13.39 20.99
N SER A 335 4.12 -13.35 22.27
CA SER A 335 4.10 -14.54 23.12
C SER A 335 3.07 -15.57 22.63
N ALA A 336 1.95 -15.09 22.10
CA ALA A 336 0.91 -15.93 21.50
C ALA A 336 1.27 -16.39 20.08
N MET A 337 1.95 -15.55 19.30
CA MET A 337 2.24 -15.80 17.87
C MET A 337 3.54 -16.54 17.60
N ALA A 338 4.58 -16.36 18.41
CA ALA A 338 5.86 -17.00 18.16
C ALA A 338 5.81 -18.53 18.10
N PRO A 339 5.05 -19.26 18.95
CA PRO A 339 4.94 -20.71 18.83
C PRO A 339 4.39 -21.16 17.46
N ILE A 340 3.38 -20.44 16.96
CA ILE A 340 2.75 -20.72 15.66
C ILE A 340 3.76 -20.46 14.55
N LEU A 341 4.42 -19.30 14.59
CA LEU A 341 5.38 -18.94 13.56
C LEU A 341 6.66 -19.80 13.59
N GLN A 342 6.96 -20.46 14.71
CA GLN A 342 8.04 -21.44 14.82
C GLN A 342 7.62 -22.84 14.38
N GLU A 343 6.33 -23.19 14.54
CA GLU A 343 5.77 -24.46 14.07
C GLU A 343 5.80 -24.56 12.54
N TYR A 344 5.65 -23.43 11.84
CA TYR A 344 5.72 -23.35 10.38
C TYR A 344 7.09 -22.87 9.89
N SER A 345 7.69 -23.56 8.92
CA SER A 345 9.09 -23.36 8.50
C SER A 345 9.36 -22.17 7.57
N PHE A 346 8.32 -21.52 7.02
CA PHE A 346 8.40 -20.38 6.08
C PHE A 346 9.68 -20.34 5.17
N PRO A 347 10.03 -21.43 4.47
CA PRO A 347 11.30 -21.60 3.78
C PRO A 347 11.56 -20.55 2.68
N HIS A 348 10.50 -20.01 2.08
CA HIS A 348 10.58 -19.04 0.98
C HIS A 348 10.22 -17.60 1.38
N LEU A 349 10.07 -17.34 2.68
CA LEU A 349 9.70 -16.02 3.16
C LEU A 349 10.84 -15.02 2.92
N THR A 350 10.51 -13.95 2.22
CA THR A 350 11.44 -12.89 1.82
C THR A 350 11.05 -11.54 2.42
N HIS A 351 9.75 -11.34 2.69
CA HIS A 351 9.20 -10.11 3.23
C HIS A 351 8.38 -10.42 4.48
N LEU A 352 8.69 -9.75 5.59
CA LEU A 352 7.96 -9.86 6.85
C LEU A 352 7.62 -8.46 7.37
N SER A 353 6.33 -8.17 7.56
CA SER A 353 5.84 -6.99 8.28
C SER A 353 5.12 -7.44 9.56
N LEU A 354 5.50 -6.88 10.70
CA LEU A 354 4.88 -7.13 12.00
C LEU A 354 4.61 -5.81 12.73
N ASN A 355 3.42 -5.65 13.28
CA ASN A 355 3.11 -4.59 14.24
C ASN A 355 3.08 -5.18 15.66
N VAL A 356 4.20 -5.10 16.37
CA VAL A 356 4.39 -5.74 17.67
C VAL A 356 3.72 -4.90 18.76
N ASN A 357 2.91 -5.52 19.62
CA ASN A 357 2.24 -4.80 20.69
C ASN A 357 3.26 -4.17 21.67
N ASN A 358 3.01 -2.94 22.10
CA ASN A 358 3.90 -2.21 23.03
C ASN A 358 3.65 -2.53 24.49
N ALA A 359 2.53 -3.17 24.81
CA ALA A 359 2.09 -3.33 26.20
C ALA A 359 2.91 -4.39 26.96
N LEU A 360 3.50 -5.35 26.25
CA LEU A 360 3.89 -6.64 26.81
C LEU A 360 5.40 -6.80 27.00
N GLY A 361 6.03 -5.79 27.62
CA GLY A 361 7.30 -5.95 28.34
C GLY A 361 8.46 -6.65 27.59
N PRO A 362 9.43 -7.21 28.33
CA PRO A 362 10.62 -7.87 27.76
C PRO A 362 10.35 -9.26 27.16
N LEU A 363 9.17 -9.85 27.42
CA LEU A 363 8.83 -11.20 26.98
C LEU A 363 8.52 -11.23 25.48
N ASP A 364 7.80 -10.24 24.96
CA ASP A 364 7.51 -10.16 23.52
C ASP A 364 8.76 -9.91 22.70
N ASP A 365 9.68 -9.10 23.22
CA ASP A 365 11.00 -8.86 22.60
C ASP A 365 11.80 -10.16 22.47
N PHE A 366 11.76 -11.03 23.50
CA PHE A 366 12.38 -12.34 23.46
C PHE A 366 11.77 -13.25 22.37
N HIS A 367 10.44 -13.31 22.29
CA HIS A 367 9.74 -14.12 21.30
C HIS A 367 9.95 -13.62 19.86
N LEU A 368 9.92 -12.30 19.66
CA LEU A 368 10.26 -11.67 18.38
C LEU A 368 11.68 -12.00 17.96
N ARG A 369 12.64 -11.87 18.88
CA ARG A 369 14.03 -12.23 18.62
C ARG A 369 14.15 -13.70 18.21
N GLN A 370 13.54 -14.61 18.97
CA GLN A 370 13.60 -16.04 18.69
C GLN A 370 13.00 -16.35 17.31
N LEU A 371 11.87 -15.75 16.96
CA LEU A 371 11.25 -15.87 15.64
C LEU A 371 12.21 -15.40 14.53
N LEU A 372 12.77 -14.21 14.64
CA LEU A 372 13.66 -13.68 13.61
C LEU A 372 14.95 -14.51 13.50
N GLU A 373 15.43 -15.08 14.61
CA GLU A 373 16.56 -16.02 14.60
C GLU A 373 16.25 -17.36 13.92
N THR A 374 14.99 -17.79 13.81
CA THR A 374 14.62 -19.03 13.10
C THR A 374 14.35 -18.81 11.61
N VAL A 375 13.76 -17.68 11.23
CA VAL A 375 13.39 -17.36 9.84
C VAL A 375 14.65 -17.24 8.96
N HIS A 376 14.54 -17.59 7.68
CA HIS A 376 15.61 -17.40 6.70
C HIS A 376 15.98 -15.91 6.53
N PRO A 377 17.19 -15.60 6.05
CA PRO A 377 17.58 -14.21 5.79
C PRO A 377 16.57 -13.50 4.87
N LEU A 378 16.02 -12.38 5.35
CA LEU A 378 14.93 -11.65 4.71
C LEU A 378 15.48 -10.59 3.75
N THR A 379 14.73 -10.25 2.72
CA THR A 379 15.02 -9.12 1.83
C THR A 379 14.30 -7.85 2.25
N SER A 380 13.13 -7.97 2.89
CA SER A 380 12.40 -6.85 3.48
C SER A 380 11.94 -7.19 4.88
N LEU A 381 12.17 -6.27 5.82
CA LEU A 381 11.72 -6.39 7.20
C LEU A 381 11.07 -5.08 7.65
N SER A 382 9.81 -5.16 8.05
CA SER A 382 9.06 -4.06 8.64
C SER A 382 8.66 -4.43 10.06
N LEU A 383 9.13 -3.64 11.02
CA LEU A 383 8.77 -3.77 12.42
C LEU A 383 8.16 -2.46 12.90
N GLN A 384 6.88 -2.52 13.24
CA GLN A 384 6.17 -1.45 13.93
C GLN A 384 6.02 -1.82 15.41
N GLY A 385 5.95 -0.83 16.29
CA GLY A 385 5.81 -1.06 17.73
C GLY A 385 7.13 -1.12 18.50
N LEU A 386 7.13 -1.71 19.71
CA LEU A 386 8.28 -1.66 20.61
C LEU A 386 9.29 -2.76 20.28
N VAL A 387 10.38 -2.40 19.62
CA VAL A 387 11.51 -3.30 19.37
C VAL A 387 12.70 -2.86 20.20
N ALA A 388 13.23 -3.74 21.06
CA ALA A 388 14.40 -3.38 21.85
C ALA A 388 15.66 -3.28 20.97
N ALA A 389 16.57 -2.38 21.35
CA ALA A 389 17.86 -2.26 20.67
C ALA A 389 18.67 -3.58 20.71
N THR A 390 18.50 -4.39 21.76
CA THR A 390 19.10 -5.71 21.92
C THR A 390 18.61 -6.70 20.87
N THR A 391 17.32 -6.69 20.54
CA THR A 391 16.76 -7.53 19.47
C THR A 391 17.29 -7.11 18.13
N LEU A 392 17.30 -5.81 17.81
CA LEU A 392 17.90 -5.31 16.58
C LEU A 392 19.38 -5.72 16.46
N GLN A 393 20.17 -5.57 17.53
CA GLN A 393 21.57 -5.97 17.53
C GLN A 393 21.78 -7.48 17.32
N ALA A 394 20.87 -8.32 17.79
CA ALA A 394 20.93 -9.76 17.58
C ALA A 394 20.55 -10.18 16.15
N ILE A 395 19.56 -9.52 15.54
CA ILE A 395 19.03 -9.92 14.23
C ILE A 395 19.83 -9.33 13.05
N LEU A 396 20.40 -8.13 13.21
CA LEU A 396 21.12 -7.44 12.12
C LEU A 396 22.29 -8.28 11.55
N PRO A 397 23.12 -8.98 12.35
CA PRO A 397 24.15 -9.87 11.82
C PRO A 397 23.63 -11.00 10.91
N ARG A 398 22.41 -11.48 11.16
CA ARG A 398 21.78 -12.58 10.41
C ARG A 398 21.15 -12.10 9.10
N HIS A 399 20.27 -11.09 9.18
CA HIS A 399 19.50 -10.64 8.00
C HIS A 399 20.17 -9.48 7.25
N GLY A 400 21.11 -8.75 7.86
CA GLY A 400 21.66 -7.52 7.28
C GLY A 400 22.26 -7.70 5.89
N ARG A 401 22.88 -8.86 5.60
CA ARG A 401 23.47 -9.15 4.29
C ARG A 401 22.45 -9.42 3.18
N THR A 402 21.18 -9.60 3.48
CA THR A 402 20.13 -9.84 2.49
C THR A 402 19.10 -8.73 2.46
N LEU A 403 18.98 -7.95 3.53
CA LEU A 403 18.04 -6.85 3.64
C LEU A 403 18.33 -5.76 2.60
N ARG A 404 17.27 -5.41 1.85
CA ARG A 404 17.18 -4.30 0.91
C ARG A 404 16.25 -3.21 1.44
N THR A 405 15.17 -3.59 2.11
CA THR A 405 14.22 -2.67 2.74
C THR A 405 14.15 -2.95 4.25
N LEU A 406 14.25 -1.89 5.05
CA LEU A 406 14.13 -1.97 6.51
C LEU A 406 13.24 -0.83 7.01
N THR A 407 12.12 -1.19 7.64
CA THR A 407 11.19 -0.25 8.25
C THR A 407 11.16 -0.46 9.76
N LEU A 408 11.46 0.59 10.52
CA LEU A 408 11.50 0.59 11.98
C LEU A 408 10.65 1.75 12.52
N LEU A 409 9.39 1.46 12.87
CA LEU A 409 8.40 2.45 13.30
C LEU A 409 8.00 2.24 14.77
N PRO A 410 8.81 2.72 15.73
CA PRO A 410 8.48 2.58 17.15
C PRO A 410 7.25 3.43 17.53
N ARG A 411 6.20 2.78 18.05
CA ARG A 411 4.97 3.47 18.50
C ARG A 411 5.22 4.42 19.69
N ARG A 412 6.15 4.10 20.62
CA ARG A 412 6.37 4.87 21.87
C ARG A 412 7.45 5.97 21.79
N ARG A 413 7.61 6.69 20.67
CA ARG A 413 8.50 7.87 20.58
C ARG A 413 9.91 7.64 21.11
N ARG A 414 10.43 6.43 20.95
CA ARG A 414 11.82 6.11 21.29
C ARG A 414 12.61 6.14 20.00
N PRO A 415 13.18 7.31 19.63
CA PRO A 415 14.02 7.40 18.45
C PRO A 415 15.16 6.40 18.56
N LEU A 416 15.55 5.82 17.42
CA LEU A 416 16.66 4.87 17.40
C LEU A 416 17.93 5.51 17.94
N SER A 417 18.65 4.78 18.79
CA SER A 417 19.95 5.24 19.27
C SER A 417 20.96 5.27 18.13
N LEU A 418 21.97 6.14 18.26
CA LEU A 418 23.07 6.20 17.30
C LEU A 418 23.77 4.84 17.14
N SER A 419 23.91 4.07 18.22
CA SER A 419 24.53 2.74 18.20
C SER A 419 23.77 1.74 17.33
N VAL A 420 22.43 1.79 17.31
CA VAL A 420 21.62 0.95 16.43
C VAL A 420 21.81 1.37 14.98
N ILE A 421 21.83 2.66 14.67
CA ILE A 421 22.04 3.15 13.30
C ILE A 421 23.42 2.77 12.77
N VAL A 422 24.46 2.89 13.59
CA VAL A 422 25.81 2.43 13.23
C VAL A 422 25.83 0.92 12.99
N SER A 423 25.09 0.15 13.79
CA SER A 423 24.94 -1.30 13.57
C SER A 423 24.21 -1.63 12.26
N ILE A 424 23.17 -0.87 11.91
CA ILE A 424 22.48 -1.00 10.61
C ILE A 424 23.50 -0.74 9.49
N ALA A 425 24.27 0.35 9.57
CA ALA A 425 25.26 0.67 8.56
C ALA A 425 26.36 -0.40 8.41
N SER A 426 26.77 -1.05 9.50
CA SER A 426 27.81 -2.08 9.45
C SER A 426 27.32 -3.44 8.94
N HIS A 427 26.05 -3.81 9.22
CA HIS A 427 25.52 -5.12 8.87
C HIS A 427 24.68 -5.12 7.58
N CYS A 428 23.97 -4.03 7.29
CA CYS A 428 23.04 -3.90 6.18
C CYS A 428 23.69 -3.28 4.94
N VAL A 429 24.71 -3.95 4.39
CA VAL A 429 25.53 -3.42 3.28
C VAL A 429 24.78 -3.32 1.95
N PHE A 430 23.66 -4.02 1.80
CA PHE A 430 22.81 -4.00 0.61
C PHE A 430 21.50 -3.24 0.79
N LEU A 431 21.34 -2.52 1.91
CA LEU A 431 20.13 -1.76 2.18
C LEU A 431 19.97 -0.62 1.15
N GLU A 432 18.86 -0.65 0.43
CA GLU A 432 18.46 0.30 -0.60
C GLU A 432 17.41 1.27 -0.05
N GLU A 433 16.55 0.83 0.87
CA GLU A 433 15.47 1.60 1.44
C GLU A 433 15.46 1.50 2.98
N LEU A 434 15.34 2.65 3.66
CA LEU A 434 15.28 2.71 5.11
C LEU A 434 14.18 3.67 5.56
N THR A 435 13.27 3.16 6.39
CA THR A 435 12.23 3.94 7.06
C THR A 435 12.46 3.88 8.55
N LEU A 436 12.60 5.03 9.21
CA LEU A 436 12.81 5.06 10.67
C LEU A 436 12.31 6.33 11.34
N VAL A 437 12.13 6.24 12.66
CA VAL A 437 11.83 7.39 13.53
C VAL A 437 13.12 7.99 14.07
N VAL A 438 13.32 9.29 13.83
CA VAL A 438 14.43 10.08 14.40
C VAL A 438 13.93 11.13 15.36
N ARG A 439 14.75 11.46 16.36
CA ARG A 439 14.49 12.60 17.23
C ARG A 439 14.70 13.87 16.44
N ARG A 440 13.78 14.82 16.57
CA ARG A 440 14.04 16.18 16.14
C ARG A 440 15.25 16.75 16.90
N PRO A 441 16.22 17.38 16.22
CA PRO A 441 17.27 18.09 16.93
C PRO A 441 16.70 19.40 17.50
N ARG A 442 16.97 19.68 18.78
CA ARG A 442 16.59 20.94 19.42
C ARG A 442 17.19 22.12 18.64
N ASP A 443 16.47 23.23 18.60
CA ASP A 443 16.90 24.43 17.90
C ASP A 443 18.28 24.87 18.42
N HIS A 444 19.19 25.20 17.50
CA HIS A 444 20.61 25.52 17.74
C HIS A 444 21.54 24.37 18.16
N ALA A 445 21.07 23.13 18.35
CA ALA A 445 21.98 22.02 18.54
C ALA A 445 22.70 21.66 17.23
N PRO A 446 24.00 21.29 17.28
CA PRO A 446 24.68 20.74 16.10
C PRO A 446 23.90 19.55 15.55
N GLN A 447 24.00 19.35 14.23
CA GLN A 447 23.30 18.25 13.57
C GLN A 447 23.60 16.93 14.29
N PRO A 448 22.57 16.14 14.66
CA PRO A 448 22.77 14.87 15.33
C PRO A 448 23.70 13.97 14.52
N PRO A 449 24.71 13.35 15.15
CA PRO A 449 25.54 12.33 14.52
C PRO A 449 24.74 11.22 13.82
N THR A 450 23.48 11.03 14.24
CA THR A 450 22.46 10.19 13.61
C THR A 450 22.36 10.39 12.10
N TYR A 451 22.16 11.63 11.61
CA TYR A 451 21.95 11.84 10.16
C TYR A 451 23.20 11.55 9.35
N PHE A 452 24.36 11.91 9.89
CA PHE A 452 25.62 11.57 9.26
C PHE A 452 25.83 10.05 9.20
N ALA A 453 25.50 9.33 10.28
CA ALA A 453 25.59 7.88 10.33
C ALA A 453 24.66 7.19 9.31
N LEU A 454 23.46 7.72 9.06
CA LEU A 454 22.56 7.20 8.01
C LEU A 454 23.21 7.31 6.61
N GLY A 455 23.96 8.37 6.39
CA GLY A 455 24.75 8.55 5.16
C GLY A 455 25.81 7.47 4.95
N THR A 456 26.25 6.79 6.01
CA THR A 456 27.31 5.77 5.89
C THR A 456 26.82 4.44 5.33
N ILE A 457 25.50 4.26 5.14
CA ILE A 457 24.91 3.07 4.56
C ILE A 457 25.18 3.07 3.05
N ALA A 458 26.10 2.22 2.59
CA ALA A 458 26.72 2.33 1.26
C ALA A 458 25.72 2.33 0.08
N ARG A 459 24.65 1.53 0.17
CA ARG A 459 23.69 1.33 -0.93
C ARG A 459 22.35 2.06 -0.78
N LEU A 460 22.16 2.80 0.31
CA LEU A 460 20.89 3.48 0.59
C LEU A 460 20.53 4.49 -0.51
N GLN A 461 19.41 4.28 -1.18
CA GLN A 461 18.86 5.11 -2.26
C GLN A 461 17.61 5.86 -1.81
N SER A 462 16.73 5.23 -1.02
CA SER A 462 15.55 5.88 -0.43
C SER A 462 15.65 5.95 1.09
N LEU A 463 15.33 7.10 1.67
CA LEU A 463 15.31 7.31 3.11
C LEU A 463 14.02 8.02 3.54
N HIS A 464 13.18 7.34 4.33
CA HIS A 464 11.94 7.88 4.87
C HIS A 464 12.13 8.18 6.36
N LEU A 465 12.15 9.47 6.71
CA LEU A 465 12.36 9.94 8.08
C LEU A 465 11.04 10.36 8.71
N HIS A 466 10.62 9.63 9.73
CA HIS A 466 9.57 10.08 10.62
C HIS A 466 10.20 10.92 11.74
N ILE A 467 9.97 12.22 11.73
CA ILE A 467 10.52 13.12 12.74
C ILE A 467 9.56 13.17 13.92
N ASP A 468 10.00 12.63 15.05
CA ASP A 468 9.28 12.70 16.30
C ASP A 468 9.24 14.15 16.79
N GLN A 469 8.09 14.77 16.62
CA GLN A 469 7.76 16.06 17.21
C GLN A 469 7.32 15.79 18.64
N VAL A 470 8.25 16.00 19.59
CA VAL A 470 7.89 16.10 21.00
C VAL A 470 7.10 17.40 21.14
N LEU A 471 5.80 17.34 20.92
CA LEU A 471 4.90 18.42 21.30
C LEU A 471 5.05 18.60 22.80
N PHE A 472 5.72 19.69 23.17
CA PHE A 472 5.68 20.19 24.52
C PHE A 472 4.26 20.71 24.75
N PHE A 473 3.40 19.88 25.32
CA PHE A 473 2.18 20.37 25.95
C PHE A 473 2.57 20.87 27.34
N PRO A 474 2.58 22.19 27.58
CA PRO A 474 2.55 22.67 28.94
C PRO A 474 1.20 22.25 29.52
N LEU A 475 1.14 21.11 30.21
CA LEU A 475 -0.01 20.76 31.02
C LEU A 475 -0.07 21.77 32.17
N ASN A 476 -0.81 22.87 31.96
CA ASN A 476 -1.15 23.82 33.00
C ASN A 476 -2.18 23.16 33.92
N SER A 477 -1.73 22.28 34.82
CA SER A 477 -2.56 21.86 35.95
C SER A 477 -2.64 23.04 36.92
N ARG A 478 -3.64 23.91 36.71
CA ARG A 478 -3.95 25.06 37.57
C ARG A 478 -4.94 24.71 38.69
N ALA A 479 -5.05 23.44 39.08
CA ALA A 479 -6.08 23.04 40.02
C ALA A 479 -5.89 23.57 41.46
N ASN A 480 -4.72 24.07 41.90
CA ASN A 480 -4.50 24.41 43.32
C ASN A 480 -3.61 25.64 43.63
N GLY A 481 -3.54 26.65 42.76
CA GLY A 481 -2.93 27.95 43.12
C GLY A 481 -1.45 27.94 43.54
N GLN A 482 -0.72 26.83 43.34
CA GLN A 482 0.72 26.71 43.58
C GLN A 482 1.43 26.44 42.27
N SER A 483 2.47 27.26 41.99
CA SER A 483 3.42 27.24 40.87
C SER A 483 3.07 26.42 39.62
N THR A 484 3.01 27.12 38.49
CA THR A 484 3.13 26.54 37.15
C THR A 484 4.48 25.84 37.02
N TYR A 485 4.53 24.54 37.28
CA TYR A 485 5.64 23.71 36.83
C TYR A 485 5.40 23.40 35.36
N THR A 486 6.26 23.91 34.47
CA THR A 486 6.44 23.28 33.16
C THR A 486 6.92 21.86 33.40
N VAL A 487 6.01 20.90 33.34
CA VAL A 487 6.38 19.48 33.31
C VAL A 487 7.05 19.26 31.96
N VAL A 488 8.38 19.32 31.96
CA VAL A 488 9.16 18.76 30.87
C VAL A 488 8.92 17.26 30.94
N LEU A 489 8.04 16.75 30.07
CA LEU A 489 7.94 15.32 29.83
C LEU A 489 9.21 14.85 29.11
N ASP A 490 10.34 14.82 29.84
CA ASP A 490 11.51 14.09 29.39
C ASP A 490 11.19 12.60 29.61
N THR A 491 10.73 11.95 28.53
CA THR A 491 10.26 10.56 28.49
C THR A 491 11.33 9.52 28.87
N ASN A 492 12.47 9.96 29.40
CA ASN A 492 13.66 9.15 29.53
C ASN A 492 14.04 8.73 30.95
N ARG A 493 13.32 9.09 32.03
CA ARG A 493 13.76 8.60 33.36
C ARG A 493 12.75 8.19 34.45
N ASP A 494 11.59 8.82 34.65
CA ASP A 494 10.86 8.60 35.93
C ASP A 494 9.36 8.21 35.88
N PHE A 495 8.79 7.79 34.75
CA PHE A 495 7.34 7.54 34.61
C PHE A 495 6.96 6.10 34.21
N ILE A 496 7.43 5.09 34.96
CA ILE A 496 7.10 3.67 34.68
C ILE A 496 5.96 3.11 35.57
N ASP A 497 5.53 3.77 36.65
CA ASP A 497 4.75 3.05 37.68
C ASP A 497 3.25 3.38 37.83
N ASN A 498 2.61 4.29 37.06
CA ASN A 498 1.15 4.44 37.18
C ASN A 498 0.43 5.06 35.95
N PRO A 499 -0.19 4.26 35.07
CA PRO A 499 -0.94 4.74 33.91
C PRO A 499 -2.43 5.08 34.15
N ASP A 500 -2.99 4.85 35.34
CA ASP A 500 -4.47 4.80 35.53
C ASP A 500 -5.14 6.07 36.12
N HIS A 501 -4.51 7.25 36.07
CA HIS A 501 -5.08 8.49 36.67
C HIS A 501 -5.08 9.72 35.76
N TRP A 502 -5.79 9.69 34.63
CA TRP A 502 -6.00 10.88 33.80
C TRP A 502 -7.46 11.03 33.33
N GLU A 503 -8.38 11.26 34.27
CA GLU A 503 -9.66 11.92 33.94
C GLU A 503 -9.48 13.43 34.19
N LEU A 504 -9.33 14.20 33.12
CA LEU A 504 -9.21 15.66 33.15
C LEU A 504 -10.59 16.29 32.87
N GLU A 505 -11.35 16.57 33.93
CA GLU A 505 -12.44 17.54 33.88
C GLU A 505 -11.86 18.94 34.06
N GLY A 506 -11.76 19.71 32.96
CA GLY A 506 -11.29 21.09 32.98
C GLY A 506 -11.71 21.86 31.74
N GLU A 507 -12.17 23.11 31.94
CA GLU A 507 -12.69 24.00 30.90
C GLU A 507 -11.67 24.29 29.79
N LYS A 508 -12.14 24.30 28.53
CA LYS A 508 -11.37 24.60 27.31
C LYS A 508 -10.87 26.05 27.32
N GLU A 509 -9.70 26.31 27.90
CA GLU A 509 -8.93 27.52 27.57
C GLU A 509 -8.21 27.32 26.22
N GLU A 510 -8.30 28.33 25.34
CA GLU A 510 -7.65 28.36 24.02
C GLU A 510 -6.11 28.30 24.16
N CYS A 511 -5.50 27.19 23.76
CA CYS A 511 -4.04 27.08 23.67
C CYS A 511 -3.48 28.10 22.66
N GLU A 512 -2.57 28.98 23.11
CA GLU A 512 -1.92 29.96 22.22
C GLU A 512 -1.16 29.26 21.05
N PRO A 513 -1.40 29.65 19.78
CA PRO A 513 -0.80 29.02 18.58
C PRO A 513 0.74 29.05 18.49
N ARG A 514 1.42 29.81 19.37
CA ARG A 514 2.86 30.09 19.25
C ARG A 514 3.74 28.85 19.39
N TYR A 515 3.31 27.83 20.14
CA TYR A 515 4.10 26.61 20.36
C TYR A 515 4.13 25.65 19.15
N TYR A 516 3.22 25.79 18.19
CA TYR A 516 3.14 24.88 17.04
C TYR A 516 4.08 25.30 15.89
N THR A 517 4.38 26.60 15.78
CA THR A 517 5.14 27.13 14.62
C THR A 517 6.65 26.95 14.72
N SER A 518 7.22 26.89 15.94
CA SER A 518 8.65 26.59 16.09
C SER A 518 8.99 25.15 15.73
N ASP A 519 7.98 24.27 15.60
CA ASP A 519 8.20 22.83 15.57
C ASP A 519 8.05 22.16 14.20
N ALA A 520 7.60 22.92 13.21
CA ALA A 520 7.59 22.48 11.83
C ALA A 520 9.02 22.32 11.30
N VAL A 521 9.28 21.21 10.63
CA VAL A 521 10.47 21.09 9.79
C VAL A 521 10.23 22.03 8.61
N ASP A 522 11.05 23.06 8.45
CA ASP A 522 10.99 23.93 7.29
C ASP A 522 11.90 23.41 6.16
N ARG A 523 11.81 24.05 4.99
CA ARG A 523 12.62 23.69 3.82
C ARG A 523 14.12 23.71 4.12
N SER A 524 14.55 24.71 4.87
CA SER A 524 15.96 24.91 5.22
C SER A 524 16.47 23.75 6.06
N ARG A 525 15.68 23.34 7.06
CA ARG A 525 15.99 22.23 7.96
C ARG A 525 15.94 20.88 7.26
N ALA A 526 14.95 20.66 6.39
CA ALA A 526 14.88 19.46 5.56
C ALA A 526 16.15 19.33 4.69
N MET A 527 16.60 20.42 4.07
CA MET A 527 17.83 20.46 3.28
C MET A 527 19.10 20.29 4.13
N GLU A 528 19.13 20.81 5.36
CA GLU A 528 20.22 20.57 6.29
C GLU A 528 20.37 19.08 6.65
N ILE A 529 19.25 18.41 6.92
CA ILE A 529 19.20 16.97 7.19
C ILE A 529 19.69 16.21 5.96
N PHE A 530 19.18 16.54 4.77
CA PHE A 530 19.62 15.94 3.51
C PHE A 530 21.14 16.06 3.33
N ARG A 531 21.69 17.28 3.52
CA ARG A 531 23.14 17.53 3.41
C ARG A 531 23.94 16.74 4.44
N ALA A 532 23.41 16.52 5.64
CA ALA A 532 24.06 15.72 6.68
C ALA A 532 24.20 14.26 6.25
N VAL A 533 23.11 13.67 5.76
CA VAL A 533 23.08 12.30 5.22
C VAL A 533 23.98 12.21 3.99
N TYR A 534 23.88 13.17 3.08
CA TYR A 534 24.70 13.23 1.88
C TYR A 534 26.20 13.31 2.20
N LYS A 535 26.62 14.12 3.18
CA LYS A 535 28.03 14.17 3.64
C LYS A 535 28.52 12.81 4.15
N GLY A 536 27.67 12.06 4.86
CA GLY A 536 28.01 10.70 5.31
C GLY A 536 28.35 9.77 4.14
N LYS A 537 27.64 9.88 3.02
CA LYS A 537 27.87 9.05 1.81
C LYS A 537 29.26 9.24 1.21
N TYR A 538 29.80 10.45 1.22
CA TYR A 538 31.15 10.73 0.70
C TYR A 538 32.26 10.13 1.55
N MET A 539 31.98 9.83 2.82
CA MET A 539 32.99 9.37 3.77
C MET A 539 33.18 7.84 3.76
N VAL A 540 32.30 7.08 3.09
CA VAL A 540 32.34 5.61 3.05
C VAL A 540 33.52 5.05 2.22
N GLY A 541 34.37 5.90 1.63
CA GLY A 541 35.61 5.48 0.96
C GLY A 541 35.39 4.94 -0.46
N GLN A 542 36.48 4.58 -1.13
CA GLN A 542 36.63 4.42 -2.59
C GLN A 542 35.76 3.38 -3.32
N GLY A 543 34.76 2.78 -2.66
CA GLY A 543 33.65 2.17 -3.38
C GLY A 543 32.91 3.26 -4.17
N GLN A 544 32.14 2.90 -5.20
CA GLN A 544 31.15 3.82 -5.77
C GLN A 544 29.88 3.70 -4.90
N PRO A 545 29.70 4.46 -3.80
CA PRO A 545 28.48 4.39 -3.02
C PRO A 545 27.30 4.76 -3.93
N ARG A 546 26.19 4.05 -3.79
CA ARG A 546 24.95 4.54 -4.40
C ARG A 546 24.55 5.80 -3.66
N MET A 547 24.25 6.81 -4.44
CA MET A 547 23.85 8.11 -3.94
C MET A 547 22.40 8.01 -3.48
N LEU A 548 22.03 8.85 -2.51
CA LEU A 548 20.65 8.98 -2.09
C LEU A 548 19.83 9.61 -3.23
N GLU A 549 18.85 8.90 -3.73
CA GLU A 549 17.97 9.28 -4.84
C GLU A 549 16.76 10.05 -4.32
N GLU A 550 16.18 9.57 -3.21
CA GLU A 550 15.02 10.17 -2.57
C GLU A 550 15.16 10.21 -1.05
N MET A 551 14.70 11.30 -0.45
CA MET A 551 14.51 11.40 0.99
C MET A 551 13.16 12.05 1.29
N THR A 552 12.32 11.37 2.06
CA THR A 552 11.07 11.92 2.57
C THR A 552 11.23 12.25 4.06
N ILE A 553 10.62 13.35 4.48
CA ILE A 553 10.57 13.78 5.87
C ILE A 553 9.12 14.00 6.22
N THR A 554 8.60 13.13 7.09
CA THR A 554 7.23 13.17 7.58
C THR A 554 7.24 13.53 9.06
N PRO A 555 6.64 14.67 9.46
CA PRO A 555 6.40 14.92 10.87
C PRO A 555 5.38 13.91 11.38
N ILE A 556 5.69 13.24 12.49
CA ILE A 556 4.74 12.38 13.17
C ILE A 556 4.28 13.04 14.46
N ALA A 557 2.98 13.32 14.56
CA ALA A 557 2.35 13.41 15.86
C ALA A 557 2.29 11.99 16.42
N GLY A 558 2.87 11.76 17.59
CA GLY A 558 2.61 10.49 18.29
C GLY A 558 1.11 10.21 18.42
N THR A 559 0.75 8.97 18.73
CA THR A 559 -0.61 8.40 18.79
C THR A 559 -1.52 8.99 19.89
N TRP A 560 -1.30 10.24 20.28
CA TRP A 560 -2.20 10.99 21.14
C TRP A 560 -3.36 11.48 20.29
N ASP A 561 -4.56 11.56 20.89
CA ASP A 561 -5.81 12.17 20.40
C ASP A 561 -5.84 12.48 18.90
N GLU A 562 -6.76 11.86 18.17
CA GLU A 562 -6.96 12.08 16.73
C GLU A 562 -6.98 13.56 16.34
N GLY A 563 -7.47 14.45 17.21
CA GLY A 563 -7.42 15.90 17.06
C GLY A 563 -6.00 16.48 17.01
N ILE A 564 -5.09 16.03 17.87
CA ILE A 564 -3.67 16.43 17.83
C ILE A 564 -3.01 15.88 16.59
N ALA A 565 -3.28 14.61 16.25
CA ALA A 565 -2.76 14.01 15.03
C ALA A 565 -3.25 14.78 13.78
N LYS A 566 -4.51 15.20 13.76
CA LYS A 566 -5.11 16.04 12.71
C LYS A 566 -4.46 17.44 12.68
N ALA A 567 -4.21 18.06 13.82
CA ALA A 567 -3.54 19.36 13.91
C ALA A 567 -2.08 19.29 13.41
N CYS A 568 -1.33 18.25 13.79
CA CYS A 568 0.02 18.03 13.27
C CYS A 568 0.03 17.64 11.80
N ARG A 569 -1.00 16.95 11.28
CA ARG A 569 -1.15 16.73 9.84
C ARG A 569 -1.47 18.02 9.09
N ALA A 570 -2.25 18.91 9.69
CA ALA A 570 -2.62 20.20 9.11
C ALA A 570 -1.47 21.22 9.15
N GLY A 571 -0.66 21.23 10.22
CA GLY A 571 0.47 22.16 10.38
C GLY A 571 1.84 21.57 10.00
N GLY A 572 1.94 20.25 9.93
CA GLY A 572 3.17 19.53 9.63
C GLY A 572 3.41 19.48 8.12
N ARG A 573 4.51 20.10 7.70
CA ARG A 573 4.95 20.06 6.31
C ARG A 573 5.67 18.75 6.03
N HIS A 574 5.22 18.03 5.01
CA HIS A 574 5.97 16.90 4.48
C HIS A 574 6.95 17.40 3.42
N TRP A 575 8.18 16.91 3.47
CA TRP A 575 9.20 17.27 2.49
C TRP A 575 9.63 16.04 1.71
N ARG A 576 9.59 16.14 0.39
CA ARG A 576 10.17 15.19 -0.54
C ARG A 576 11.37 15.84 -1.19
N ILE A 577 12.54 15.23 -1.02
CA ILE A 577 13.80 15.70 -1.58
C ILE A 577 14.28 14.66 -2.57
N LYS A 578 14.20 14.99 -3.87
CA LYS A 578 14.64 14.13 -4.97
C LYS A 578 15.93 14.65 -5.57
N ARG A 579 16.84 13.74 -5.87
CA ARG A 579 18.07 14.09 -6.58
C ARG A 579 17.75 14.46 -8.04
N SER A 580 18.55 15.35 -8.62
CA SER A 580 18.44 15.61 -10.07
C SER A 580 18.73 14.35 -10.88
N GLU A 581 17.84 14.04 -11.82
CA GLU A 581 17.98 12.91 -12.75
C GLU A 581 19.17 13.09 -13.70
N ARG A 582 19.68 14.32 -13.86
CA ARG A 582 20.79 14.61 -14.75
C ARG A 582 22.13 14.25 -14.10
N ASP A 583 22.91 13.43 -14.82
CA ASP A 583 24.19 12.89 -14.36
C ASP A 583 25.28 13.95 -14.10
N ASP A 584 25.18 15.12 -14.71
CA ASP A 584 26.11 16.24 -14.56
C ASP A 584 25.82 17.10 -13.32
N GLU A 585 24.58 17.08 -12.82
CA GLU A 585 24.13 17.87 -11.67
C GLU A 585 23.87 17.00 -10.44
N ARG A 586 24.70 15.99 -10.26
CA ARG A 586 24.64 14.99 -9.18
C ARG A 586 24.66 15.55 -7.73
N HIS A 587 24.92 16.85 -7.57
CA HIS A 587 24.88 17.57 -6.28
C HIS A 587 23.61 18.44 -6.11
N VAL A 588 22.77 18.55 -7.14
CA VAL A 588 21.53 19.31 -7.12
C VAL A 588 20.40 18.40 -6.62
N ALA A 589 19.65 18.91 -5.65
CA ALA A 589 18.47 18.25 -5.10
C ALA A 589 17.27 19.18 -5.27
N TYR A 590 16.18 18.62 -5.79
CA TYR A 590 14.88 19.26 -5.86
C TYR A 590 14.16 19.02 -4.54
N VAL A 591 13.59 20.08 -3.99
CA VAL A 591 12.83 20.02 -2.73
C VAL A 591 11.41 20.42 -3.04
N GLU A 592 10.51 19.51 -2.75
CA GLU A 592 9.07 19.67 -2.91
C GLU A 592 8.42 19.54 -1.52
N GLU A 593 7.53 20.48 -1.20
CA GLU A 593 6.61 20.33 -0.08
C GLU A 593 5.43 19.52 -0.60
N THR A 594 5.19 18.34 -0.06
CA THR A 594 4.03 17.53 -0.47
C THR A 594 2.89 17.75 0.52
N ASN A 595 1.68 17.86 -0.02
CA ASN A 595 0.49 17.89 0.83
C ASN A 595 0.18 16.46 1.28
N VAL A 596 0.16 16.23 2.59
CA VAL A 596 -0.10 14.91 3.21
C VAL A 596 -1.46 14.33 2.78
N GLY A 597 -2.38 15.18 2.29
CA GLY A 597 -3.66 14.76 1.73
C GLY A 597 -3.56 13.73 0.60
N ASN A 598 -2.42 13.68 -0.12
CA ASN A 598 -2.22 12.74 -1.23
C ASN A 598 -1.44 11.47 -0.84
N PHE A 599 -0.90 11.38 0.38
CA PHE A 599 0.00 10.27 0.77
C PHE A 599 -0.74 9.07 1.40
N ARG A 600 -2.02 9.23 1.78
CA ARG A 600 -2.80 8.16 2.42
C ARG A 600 -3.53 7.31 1.38
N LYS A 601 -2.76 6.52 0.60
CA LYS A 601 -3.21 5.19 0.11
C LYS A 601 -2.12 4.35 -0.58
N GLY A 602 -1.08 4.95 -1.17
CA GLY A 602 -0.17 4.21 -2.06
C GLY A 602 1.09 3.55 -1.47
N GLU A 603 1.56 3.87 -0.26
CA GLU A 603 2.90 3.43 0.20
C GLU A 603 2.98 1.99 0.75
N PHE A 604 1.84 1.27 0.82
CA PHE A 604 1.81 -0.18 1.04
C PHE A 604 1.23 -0.95 -0.15
N ASP A 605 0.79 -0.26 -1.21
CA ASP A 605 0.43 -0.87 -2.47
C ASP A 605 1.73 -1.12 -3.25
N VAL A 606 2.10 -2.39 -3.38
CA VAL A 606 3.20 -2.84 -4.26
C VAL A 606 2.85 -2.58 -5.76
N TRP A 607 1.70 -1.97 -6.05
CA TRP A 607 1.24 -1.63 -7.39
C TRP A 607 0.34 -0.38 -7.30
N ASP A 608 0.86 0.81 -7.66
CA ASP A 608 0.16 1.88 -8.40
C ASP A 608 0.71 3.28 -8.12
N GLU A 609 1.21 3.92 -9.17
CA GLU A 609 1.15 5.38 -9.36
C GLU A 609 0.60 5.62 -10.77
N ASP A 610 -0.55 6.27 -10.91
CA ASP A 610 -0.88 7.06 -12.11
C ASP A 610 -1.94 8.12 -11.80
N HIS A 611 -1.66 9.35 -12.26
CA HIS A 611 -2.46 10.56 -12.12
C HIS A 611 -3.38 10.79 -13.33
N ASP A 612 -4.44 11.56 -13.08
CA ASP A 612 -5.49 11.99 -14.02
C ASP A 612 -4.98 12.55 -15.36
N PHE A 613 -5.73 12.23 -16.43
CA PHE A 613 -5.54 12.80 -17.77
C PHE A 613 -6.61 13.88 -18.05
N ASP A 614 -6.15 15.07 -18.42
CA ASP A 614 -6.93 16.05 -19.18
C ASP A 614 -6.81 15.76 -20.68
N VAL A 615 -7.95 15.91 -21.36
CA VAL A 615 -8.23 15.66 -22.77
C VAL A 615 -7.38 16.53 -23.71
N TRP A 616 -6.84 15.92 -24.76
CA TRP A 616 -6.17 16.61 -25.87
C TRP A 616 -7.17 16.86 -27.01
N ASP A 617 -7.56 18.11 -27.23
CA ASP A 617 -8.15 18.55 -28.50
C ASP A 617 -7.05 18.97 -29.48
N GLU A 618 -7.14 18.46 -30.71
CA GLU A 618 -6.25 18.80 -31.83
C GLU A 618 -6.65 20.15 -32.44
N ASP A 619 -5.90 21.21 -32.16
CA ASP A 619 -5.80 22.34 -33.07
C ASP A 619 -4.96 21.94 -34.29
N ARG A 620 -5.65 21.56 -35.37
CA ARG A 620 -5.15 21.60 -36.73
C ARG A 620 -5.69 22.85 -37.41
N GLU A 621 -4.89 23.91 -37.42
CA GLU A 621 -4.81 24.88 -38.54
C GLU A 621 -3.48 25.64 -38.42
N GLY A 622 -2.59 25.45 -39.41
CA GLY A 622 -1.27 26.06 -39.48
C GLY A 622 -0.26 25.23 -40.27
#